data_AF-A0A419HWX4-F1
#
_entry.id   AF-A0A419HWX4-F1
#
_cell.length_a   1.000
_cell.length_b   1.000
_cell.length_c   1.000
_cell.angle_alpha   90.00
_cell.angle_beta   90.00
_cell.angle_gamma   90.00
#
_symmetry.space_group_name_H-M   'P 1'
#
loop_
_entity.id
_entity.type
_entity.pdbx_description
1 polymer ?
#
loop_
_entity_poly.entity_id
_entity_poly.type
_entity_poly.pdbx_seq_one_letter_code
_entity_poly.pdbx_strand_id
1 'polypeptide(L)'
;MPLSTTRRVIALGALLGLLALQSSLVSAAPESGAAADYAQRSGSRSQDLTGDGAVDVLTREPGVDDGALWLYPGSGKLQGRQTLGQRTQIGRGWNGFNWIGVAEITGDPKGHADVLARRASDGALLVYPHSGTVNGLNTLGEPVLLGTGWNELYEIVLADVTGDGNADILGYDLQDNLWLYPHSGTFQGTATFGERTLVRQGRLGWLYATPWSTDRPDLVTNFVATGDMVASAHSGAVDGTNTWSPSSTTLARGKFTGDLLDILSLADLNGDGRDDVLVRGKDGSLVVFPFTGVAEGNSFGRATVIGSGWGGVDLLT
;
A
#
# COMPACT_ATOMS: atom_id res chain seq x y z
N MET A 1 -66.71 -59.93 -4.48
CA MET A 1 -66.48 -60.43 -3.10
C MET A 1 -65.06 -60.98 -3.01
N PRO A 2 -64.24 -60.71 -1.98
CA PRO A 2 -64.04 -59.46 -1.25
C PRO A 2 -62.56 -59.00 -1.18
N LEU A 3 -62.40 -57.67 -1.05
CA LEU A 3 -61.46 -56.87 -0.24
C LEU A 3 -60.03 -57.38 0.09
N SER A 4 -59.02 -56.59 -0.31
CA SER A 4 -57.80 -56.42 0.51
C SER A 4 -57.42 -54.95 0.68
N THR A 5 -57.48 -54.56 1.94
CA THR A 5 -57.03 -53.40 2.71
C THR A 5 -55.96 -52.45 2.14
N THR A 6 -56.31 -51.17 2.15
CA THR A 6 -55.43 -49.99 2.06
C THR A 6 -54.41 -49.93 3.22
N ARG A 7 -53.14 -49.70 2.92
CA ARG A 7 -52.24 -48.97 3.83
C ARG A 7 -51.51 -47.85 3.08
N ARG A 8 -51.82 -46.63 3.50
CA ARG A 8 -51.11 -45.39 3.14
C ARG A 8 -49.70 -45.44 3.73
N VAL A 9 -48.69 -45.25 2.89
CA VAL A 9 -47.35 -44.89 3.35
C VAL A 9 -47.27 -43.37 3.38
N ILE A 10 -46.97 -42.86 4.56
CA ILE A 10 -46.70 -41.45 4.84
C ILE A 10 -45.33 -41.12 4.25
N ALA A 11 -45.27 -40.27 3.23
CA ALA A 11 -44.01 -39.69 2.77
C ALA A 11 -43.67 -38.51 3.68
N LEU A 12 -42.69 -38.71 4.57
CA LEU A 12 -42.03 -37.64 5.32
C LEU A 12 -41.00 -36.96 4.42
N GLY A 13 -40.94 -35.63 4.50
CA GLY A 13 -40.30 -34.77 3.51
C GLY A 13 -38.78 -34.87 3.38
N ALA A 14 -38.32 -34.38 2.23
CA ALA A 14 -36.97 -33.88 2.04
C ALA A 14 -37.10 -32.50 1.39
N LEU A 15 -36.98 -31.46 2.22
CA LEU A 15 -36.78 -30.08 1.80
C LEU A 15 -35.36 -30.01 1.21
N LEU A 16 -35.23 -29.66 -0.08
CA LEU A 16 -33.93 -29.38 -0.69
C LEU A 16 -33.35 -28.13 -0.04
N GLY A 17 -32.46 -28.32 0.93
CA GLY A 17 -31.54 -27.29 1.39
C GLY A 17 -30.32 -27.27 0.47
N LEU A 18 -30.20 -26.23 -0.35
CA LEU A 18 -28.99 -25.94 -1.11
C LEU A 18 -27.92 -25.47 -0.10
N LEU A 19 -27.12 -26.39 0.43
CA LEU A 19 -25.95 -26.05 1.24
C LEU A 19 -24.85 -25.53 0.29
N ALA A 20 -24.71 -24.22 0.19
CA ALA A 20 -23.47 -23.63 -0.30
C ALA A 20 -22.36 -23.99 0.69
N LEU A 21 -21.35 -24.76 0.24
CA LEU A 21 -20.10 -24.87 0.98
C LEU A 21 -19.44 -23.49 0.97
N GLN A 22 -19.67 -22.70 2.03
CA GLN A 22 -18.74 -21.64 2.37
C GLN A 22 -17.46 -22.34 2.85
N SER A 23 -16.40 -22.26 2.05
CA SER A 23 -15.06 -22.60 2.52
C SER A 23 -14.66 -21.57 3.56
N SER A 24 -14.88 -21.89 4.84
CA SER A 24 -14.27 -21.17 5.94
C SER A 24 -12.77 -21.47 5.94
N LEU A 25 -12.00 -20.63 5.26
CA LEU A 25 -10.60 -20.45 5.61
C LEU A 25 -10.61 -19.88 7.03
N VAL A 26 -10.39 -20.76 8.00
CA VAL A 26 -10.03 -20.38 9.36
C VAL A 26 -8.79 -19.50 9.24
N SER A 27 -8.94 -18.21 9.55
CA SER A 27 -7.83 -17.30 9.65
C SER A 27 -6.94 -17.78 10.80
N ALA A 28 -5.68 -18.11 10.47
CA ALA A 28 -4.66 -18.10 11.50
C ALA A 28 -4.58 -16.65 12.01
N ALA A 29 -4.81 -16.45 13.31
CA ALA A 29 -4.63 -15.17 13.95
C ALA A 29 -3.19 -14.65 13.70
N PRO A 30 -2.99 -13.33 13.52
CA PRO A 30 -1.64 -12.80 13.48
C PRO A 30 -0.96 -13.05 14.83
N GLU A 31 0.31 -13.46 14.78
CA GLU A 31 1.13 -13.63 15.97
C GLU A 31 1.18 -12.32 16.74
N SER A 32 0.70 -12.36 17.99
CA SER A 32 0.61 -11.24 18.92
C SER A 32 1.97 -10.71 19.43
N GLY A 33 3.03 -10.84 18.62
CA GLY A 33 4.39 -10.38 18.91
C GLY A 33 5.05 -9.56 17.79
N ALA A 34 4.38 -9.34 16.66
CA ALA A 34 5.01 -8.83 15.43
C ALA A 34 5.05 -7.28 15.29
N ALA A 35 4.76 -6.51 16.35
CA ALA A 35 4.88 -5.06 16.31
C ALA A 35 6.29 -4.55 15.93
N ALA A 36 7.34 -5.37 16.15
CA ALA A 36 8.72 -5.05 15.80
C ALA A 36 9.06 -5.30 14.31
N ASP A 37 8.38 -6.22 13.63
CA ASP A 37 8.62 -6.55 12.22
C ASP A 37 7.71 -5.76 11.25
N TYR A 38 6.63 -5.16 11.77
CA TYR A 38 5.69 -4.41 10.93
C TYR A 38 6.17 -3.00 10.53
N ALA A 39 7.16 -2.44 11.26
CA ALA A 39 7.55 -1.03 11.18
C ALA A 39 8.73 -0.72 10.23
N GLN A 40 9.03 -1.56 9.24
CA GLN A 40 10.21 -1.36 8.36
C GLN A 40 9.88 -1.26 6.87
N ARG A 41 8.60 -1.27 6.48
CA ARG A 41 8.22 -1.16 5.06
C ARG A 41 7.29 0.04 4.88
N SER A 42 7.56 0.85 3.87
CA SER A 42 6.70 1.95 3.46
C SER A 42 5.45 1.38 2.81
N GLY A 43 4.27 1.72 3.35
CA GLY A 43 2.98 1.33 2.77
C GLY A 43 2.47 2.28 1.68
N SER A 44 3.19 3.37 1.39
CA SER A 44 2.79 4.35 0.38
C SER A 44 3.19 3.91 -1.02
N ARG A 45 2.36 4.31 -1.99
CA ARG A 45 2.68 4.26 -3.42
C ARG A 45 3.81 5.24 -3.75
N SER A 46 4.65 4.89 -4.71
CA SER A 46 5.59 5.81 -5.36
C SER A 46 4.91 6.92 -6.13
N GLN A 47 5.53 8.10 -6.13
CA GLN A 47 5.03 9.30 -6.80
C GLN A 47 6.16 10.05 -7.51
N ASP A 48 5.80 11.10 -8.25
CA ASP A 48 6.75 11.99 -8.92
C ASP A 48 7.34 13.00 -7.92
N LEU A 49 8.63 12.89 -7.63
CA LEU A 49 9.38 13.85 -6.80
C LEU A 49 10.24 14.79 -7.67
N THR A 50 10.53 14.41 -8.91
CA THR A 50 11.35 15.21 -9.83
C THR A 50 10.56 16.27 -10.59
N GLY A 51 9.24 16.12 -10.67
CA GLY A 51 8.30 16.97 -11.41
C GLY A 51 8.35 16.74 -12.92
N ASP A 52 8.85 15.58 -13.38
CA ASP A 52 9.00 15.26 -14.80
C ASP A 52 7.82 14.46 -15.38
N GLY A 53 6.82 14.14 -14.55
CA GLY A 53 5.62 13.40 -14.88
C GLY A 53 5.77 11.88 -14.81
N ALA A 54 6.96 11.36 -14.47
CA ALA A 54 7.18 9.94 -14.20
C ALA A 54 7.21 9.66 -12.69
N VAL A 55 6.74 8.47 -12.30
CA VAL A 55 6.86 8.03 -10.91
C VAL A 55 8.31 7.70 -10.59
N ASP A 56 8.81 8.27 -9.50
CA ASP A 56 10.16 8.05 -8.98
C ASP A 56 10.19 7.03 -7.85
N VAL A 57 11.36 6.51 -7.52
CA VAL A 57 11.54 5.59 -6.38
C VAL A 57 12.38 6.26 -5.30
N LEU A 58 11.86 6.28 -4.08
CA LEU A 58 12.54 6.76 -2.89
C LEU A 58 12.97 5.55 -2.05
N THR A 59 14.22 5.53 -1.60
CA THR A 59 14.71 4.45 -0.74
C THR A 59 15.50 4.95 0.45
N ARG A 60 15.54 4.13 1.50
CA ARG A 60 16.48 4.31 2.61
C ARG A 60 17.60 3.26 2.55
N GLU A 61 18.83 3.73 2.66
CA GLU A 61 20.03 2.92 2.82
C GLU A 61 20.60 3.12 4.25
N PRO A 62 20.21 2.28 5.24
CA PRO A 62 20.55 2.48 6.65
C PRO A 62 22.05 2.47 6.95
N GLY A 63 22.84 1.78 6.13
CA GLY A 63 24.30 1.67 6.28
C GLY A 63 25.09 2.90 5.82
N VAL A 64 24.44 3.91 5.24
CA VAL A 64 25.07 5.12 4.69
C VAL A 64 24.51 6.34 5.41
N ASP A 65 25.36 7.29 5.85
CA ASP A 65 24.97 8.56 6.48
C ASP A 65 23.86 8.47 7.56
N ASP A 66 23.89 7.41 8.37
CA ASP A 66 22.88 7.12 9.40
C ASP A 66 21.44 7.05 8.84
N GLY A 67 21.30 6.42 7.68
CA GLY A 67 20.06 6.37 6.90
C GLY A 67 20.07 7.43 5.82
N ALA A 68 20.72 7.10 4.70
CA ALA A 68 20.70 7.93 3.51
C ALA A 68 19.37 7.74 2.79
N LEU A 69 18.71 8.85 2.50
CA LEU A 69 17.50 8.86 1.68
C LEU A 69 17.91 9.14 0.23
N TRP A 70 17.64 8.18 -0.67
CA TRP A 70 18.01 8.23 -2.08
C TRP A 70 16.76 8.31 -2.95
N LEU A 71 16.72 9.32 -3.81
CA LEU A 71 15.73 9.47 -4.87
C LEU A 71 16.30 8.92 -6.18
N TYR A 72 15.58 7.99 -6.82
CA TYR A 72 15.87 7.42 -8.13
C TYR A 72 14.82 7.92 -9.12
N PRO A 73 15.21 8.81 -10.06
CA PRO A 73 14.28 9.28 -11.08
C PRO A 73 13.69 8.14 -11.90
N GLY A 74 12.37 8.13 -12.10
CA GLY A 74 11.71 7.22 -13.02
C GLY A 74 11.91 7.66 -14.46
N SER A 75 11.97 6.70 -15.39
CA SER A 75 11.93 7.04 -16.83
C SER A 75 10.51 7.01 -17.42
N GLY A 76 9.51 6.64 -16.61
CA GLY A 76 8.13 6.39 -17.04
C GLY A 76 8.02 5.25 -18.07
N LYS A 77 9.03 4.37 -18.16
CA LYS A 77 9.11 3.28 -19.13
C LYS A 77 9.83 2.08 -18.54
N LEU A 78 9.23 0.91 -18.67
CA LEU A 78 9.84 -0.33 -18.22
C LEU A 78 10.90 -0.83 -19.22
N GLN A 79 12.17 -0.48 -19.00
CA GLN A 79 13.31 -0.73 -19.90
C GLN A 79 14.49 -1.40 -19.16
N GLY A 80 14.19 -2.40 -18.32
CA GLY A 80 15.21 -3.10 -17.53
C GLY A 80 16.00 -2.12 -16.66
N ARG A 81 17.33 -2.16 -16.74
CA ARG A 81 18.21 -1.30 -15.92
C ARG A 81 18.14 0.20 -16.24
N GLN A 82 17.41 0.59 -17.29
CA GLN A 82 17.17 2.00 -17.63
C GLN A 82 15.82 2.50 -17.11
N THR A 83 15.04 1.67 -16.40
CA THR A 83 13.78 2.10 -15.78
C THR A 83 13.99 3.20 -14.75
N LEU A 84 15.07 3.11 -13.98
CA LEU A 84 15.48 4.12 -12.99
C LEU A 84 16.75 4.84 -13.44
N GLY A 85 16.77 6.15 -13.24
CA GLY A 85 17.87 7.06 -13.53
C GLY A 85 18.94 7.07 -12.44
N GLN A 86 19.89 8.01 -12.59
CA GLN A 86 20.93 8.21 -11.60
C GLN A 86 20.34 8.74 -10.29
N ARG A 87 20.60 8.03 -9.18
CA ARG A 87 20.11 8.43 -7.86
C ARG A 87 20.73 9.72 -7.35
N THR A 88 19.95 10.49 -6.58
CA THR A 88 20.39 11.67 -5.83
C THR A 88 20.15 11.44 -4.35
N GLN A 89 21.13 11.75 -3.49
CA GLN A 89 20.92 11.73 -2.05
C GLN A 89 20.16 12.98 -1.64
N ILE A 90 18.98 12.80 -1.08
CA ILE A 90 18.12 13.91 -0.64
C ILE A 90 17.98 14.01 0.88
N GLY A 91 18.61 13.10 1.62
CA GLY A 91 18.57 13.12 3.08
C GLY A 91 19.66 12.29 3.77
N ARG A 92 19.90 12.61 5.04
CA ARG A 92 20.81 11.94 6.00
C ARG A 92 20.11 11.77 7.35
N GLY A 93 20.53 10.81 8.16
CA GLY A 93 19.97 10.61 9.51
C GLY A 93 18.58 9.98 9.53
N TRP A 94 18.15 9.32 8.44
CA TRP A 94 16.79 8.78 8.32
C TRP A 94 16.58 7.47 9.11
N ASN A 95 17.60 6.95 9.79
CA ASN A 95 17.45 5.85 10.76
C ASN A 95 16.58 6.23 11.96
N GLY A 96 16.40 7.53 12.22
CA GLY A 96 15.49 8.04 13.27
C GLY A 96 14.00 7.86 12.97
N PHE A 97 13.63 7.41 11.76
CA PHE A 97 12.23 7.21 11.34
C PHE A 97 11.93 5.73 11.15
N ASN A 98 10.74 5.28 11.56
CA ASN A 98 10.29 3.89 11.42
C ASN A 98 9.09 3.76 10.45
N TRP A 99 8.86 4.79 9.65
CA TRP A 99 7.99 4.77 8.49
C TRP A 99 8.33 6.01 7.66
N ILE A 100 8.35 5.84 6.33
CA ILE A 100 8.56 6.91 5.35
C ILE A 100 7.54 6.67 4.24
N GLY A 101 6.90 7.73 3.75
CA GLY A 101 5.98 7.66 2.63
C GLY A 101 6.07 8.93 1.79
N VAL A 102 5.54 8.88 0.57
CA VAL A 102 5.51 10.03 -0.35
C VAL A 102 4.09 10.33 -0.78
N ALA A 103 3.72 11.61 -0.78
CA ALA A 103 2.50 12.13 -1.36
C ALA A 103 2.54 13.66 -1.46
N GLU A 104 1.78 14.23 -2.37
CA GLU A 104 1.48 15.66 -2.35
C GLU A 104 0.58 16.01 -1.14
N ILE A 105 1.12 16.74 -0.16
CA ILE A 105 0.41 17.14 1.07
C ILE A 105 0.33 18.66 1.20
N THR A 106 1.38 19.36 0.78
CA THR A 106 1.51 20.80 0.99
C THR A 106 0.77 21.64 -0.06
N GLY A 107 0.35 21.01 -1.16
CA GLY A 107 -0.36 21.64 -2.26
C GLY A 107 0.58 22.39 -3.20
N ASP A 108 1.76 21.84 -3.49
CA ASP A 108 2.67 22.42 -4.50
C ASP A 108 1.92 22.51 -5.85
N PRO A 109 1.79 23.72 -6.45
CA PRO A 109 1.12 23.89 -7.74
C PRO A 109 1.74 23.08 -8.89
N LYS A 110 2.98 22.61 -8.74
CA LYS A 110 3.66 21.73 -9.70
C LYS A 110 3.47 20.24 -9.41
N GLY A 111 2.89 19.89 -8.26
CA GLY A 111 2.55 18.52 -7.88
C GLY A 111 3.75 17.65 -7.49
N HIS A 112 4.83 18.23 -6.96
CA HIS A 112 5.94 17.42 -6.47
C HIS A 112 5.56 16.78 -5.14
N ALA A 113 5.60 15.45 -5.08
CA ALA A 113 5.30 14.77 -3.83
C ALA A 113 6.25 15.18 -2.69
N ASP A 114 5.66 15.40 -1.52
CA ASP A 114 6.38 15.61 -0.27
C ASP A 114 6.82 14.28 0.34
N VAL A 115 7.80 14.32 1.25
CA VAL A 115 8.21 13.15 2.03
C VAL A 115 7.60 13.22 3.42
N LEU A 116 6.80 12.24 3.80
CA LEU A 116 6.32 12.09 5.17
C LEU A 116 7.18 11.07 5.92
N ALA A 117 7.34 11.29 7.22
CA ALA A 117 8.08 10.36 8.07
C ALA A 117 7.50 10.29 9.47
N ARG A 118 7.45 9.08 10.04
CA ARG A 118 7.11 8.88 11.45
C ARG A 118 8.37 8.73 12.27
N ARG A 119 8.58 9.65 13.20
CA ARG A 119 9.74 9.63 14.09
C ARG A 119 9.62 8.49 15.09
N ALA A 120 10.64 7.64 15.14
CA ALA A 120 10.60 6.41 15.92
C ALA A 120 10.58 6.65 17.44
N SER A 121 11.16 7.77 17.89
CA SER A 121 11.32 8.05 19.33
C SER A 121 10.01 8.42 20.05
N ASP A 122 9.05 9.01 19.34
CA ASP A 122 7.85 9.58 19.94
C ASP A 122 6.57 9.46 19.08
N GLY A 123 6.66 8.84 17.90
CA GLY A 123 5.50 8.69 17.01
C GLY A 123 5.00 10.01 16.43
N ALA A 124 5.82 11.06 16.38
CA ALA A 124 5.48 12.27 15.63
C ALA A 124 5.44 11.98 14.13
N LEU A 125 4.37 12.37 13.44
CA LEU A 125 4.30 12.39 11.99
C LEU A 125 4.73 13.76 11.49
N LEU A 126 5.72 13.79 10.61
CA LEU A 126 6.30 14.97 10.02
C LEU A 126 6.11 14.91 8.51
N VAL A 127 5.88 16.05 7.88
CA VAL A 127 6.06 16.23 6.43
C VAL A 127 7.31 17.06 6.20
N TYR A 128 8.11 16.65 5.22
CA TYR A 128 9.26 17.37 4.68
C TYR A 128 8.82 17.91 3.32
N PRO A 129 8.44 19.19 3.24
CA PRO A 129 7.93 19.76 2.00
C PRO A 129 8.96 19.68 0.89
N HIS A 130 8.53 19.38 -0.34
CA HIS A 130 9.43 19.44 -1.48
C HIS A 130 9.84 20.91 -1.76
N SER A 131 11.11 21.14 -2.05
CA SER A 131 11.64 22.49 -2.35
C SER A 131 11.26 23.00 -3.75
N GLY A 132 10.58 22.18 -4.55
CA GLY A 132 10.23 22.43 -5.94
C GLY A 132 11.35 22.13 -6.95
N THR A 133 12.51 21.62 -6.50
CA THR A 133 13.60 21.14 -7.38
C THR A 133 14.46 20.10 -6.66
N VAL A 134 14.84 19.04 -7.37
CA VAL A 134 15.83 18.07 -6.86
C VAL A 134 17.24 18.67 -6.87
N ASN A 135 17.77 18.96 -5.69
CA ASN A 135 19.08 19.61 -5.49
C ASN A 135 19.84 19.01 -4.29
N GLY A 136 20.10 17.70 -4.35
CA GLY A 136 20.80 16.98 -3.31
C GLY A 136 20.11 17.12 -1.95
N LEU A 137 20.87 17.40 -0.90
CA LEU A 137 20.35 17.56 0.46
C LEU A 137 19.44 18.79 0.68
N ASN A 138 19.33 19.68 -0.32
CA ASN A 138 18.40 20.82 -0.27
C ASN A 138 17.06 20.53 -0.96
N THR A 139 16.82 19.28 -1.39
CA THR A 139 15.58 18.88 -2.07
C THR A 139 14.37 18.98 -1.14
N LEU A 140 14.56 18.66 0.15
CA LEU A 140 13.52 18.68 1.17
C LEU A 140 13.68 19.92 2.07
N GLY A 141 12.57 20.59 2.35
CA GLY A 141 12.48 21.74 3.23
C GLY A 141 12.47 21.38 4.71
N GLU A 142 12.35 22.40 5.56
CA GLU A 142 12.21 22.23 7.01
C GLU A 142 10.95 21.42 7.34
N PRO A 143 11.04 20.41 8.23
CA PRO A 143 9.91 19.54 8.53
C PRO A 143 8.81 20.28 9.31
N VAL A 144 7.57 19.97 8.96
CA VAL A 144 6.37 20.45 9.65
C VAL A 144 5.70 19.30 10.37
N LEU A 145 5.33 19.52 11.64
CA LEU A 145 4.60 18.55 12.45
C LEU A 145 3.14 18.44 11.97
N LEU A 146 2.74 17.23 11.57
CA LEU A 146 1.37 16.89 11.19
C LEU A 146 0.58 16.28 12.36
N GLY A 147 1.26 15.75 13.37
CA GLY A 147 0.62 15.28 14.60
C GLY A 147 1.50 14.36 15.43
N THR A 148 0.97 13.94 16.57
CA THR A 148 1.62 13.02 17.53
C THR A 148 0.75 11.78 17.75
N GLY A 149 1.31 10.71 18.32
CA GLY A 149 0.54 9.49 18.60
C GLY A 149 0.42 8.53 17.41
N TRP A 150 1.12 8.80 16.30
CA TRP A 150 1.08 7.95 15.11
C TRP A 150 1.74 6.58 15.30
N ASN A 151 2.36 6.33 16.45
CA ASN A 151 2.82 5.02 16.89
C ASN A 151 1.66 4.10 17.33
N GLU A 152 0.44 4.60 17.46
CA GLU A 152 -0.77 3.78 17.65
C GLU A 152 -1.16 3.01 16.38
N LEU A 153 -0.64 3.43 15.22
CA LEU A 153 -0.83 2.74 13.95
C LEU A 153 0.39 1.86 13.67
N TYR A 154 0.23 0.60 13.27
CA TYR A 154 1.39 -0.24 12.91
C TYR A 154 1.67 -0.26 11.40
N GLU A 155 0.71 0.21 10.58
CA GLU A 155 0.80 0.26 9.12
C GLU A 155 0.11 1.54 8.64
N ILE A 156 0.76 2.28 7.73
CA ILE A 156 0.30 3.57 7.22
C ILE A 156 0.46 3.60 5.69
N VAL A 157 -0.59 4.02 5.00
CA VAL A 157 -0.70 4.14 3.53
C VAL A 157 -1.24 5.53 3.19
N LEU A 158 -0.73 6.12 2.12
CA LEU A 158 -1.20 7.40 1.59
C LEU A 158 -1.96 7.20 0.28
N ALA A 159 -3.17 7.77 0.16
CA ALA A 159 -3.96 7.79 -1.07
C ALA A 159 -5.12 8.79 -0.96
N ASP A 160 -5.61 9.32 -2.09
CA ASP A 160 -6.82 10.16 -2.14
C ASP A 160 -8.09 9.28 -2.08
N VAL A 161 -8.49 8.90 -0.87
CA VAL A 161 -9.62 8.00 -0.59
C VAL A 161 -10.94 8.75 -0.63
N THR A 162 -10.97 9.96 -0.06
CA THR A 162 -12.13 10.86 -0.10
C THR A 162 -12.43 11.33 -1.51
N GLY A 163 -11.37 11.41 -2.32
CA GLY A 163 -11.48 11.71 -3.72
C GLY A 163 -11.57 13.19 -4.04
N ASP A 164 -11.00 14.02 -3.17
CA ASP A 164 -11.00 15.47 -3.23
C ASP A 164 -9.72 16.03 -3.89
N GLY A 165 -8.83 15.14 -4.35
CA GLY A 165 -7.56 15.48 -4.99
C GLY A 165 -6.39 15.60 -4.01
N ASN A 166 -6.61 15.46 -2.71
CA ASN A 166 -5.56 15.50 -1.70
C ASN A 166 -5.30 14.10 -1.15
N ALA A 167 -4.05 13.78 -0.83
CA ALA A 167 -3.74 12.49 -0.23
C ALA A 167 -4.23 12.43 1.23
N ASP A 168 -5.03 11.42 1.53
CA ASP A 168 -5.45 11.05 2.88
C ASP A 168 -4.47 10.03 3.49
N ILE A 169 -4.60 9.80 4.81
CA ILE A 169 -3.90 8.71 5.49
C ILE A 169 -4.87 7.58 5.81
N LEU A 170 -4.51 6.37 5.41
CA LEU A 170 -5.06 5.13 5.96
C LEU A 170 -4.07 4.53 6.95
N GLY A 171 -4.54 4.01 8.07
CA GLY A 171 -3.67 3.22 8.94
C GLY A 171 -4.39 2.25 9.86
N TYR A 172 -3.75 1.10 10.06
CA TYR A 172 -4.23 0.07 10.97
C TYR A 172 -3.78 0.36 12.39
N ASP A 173 -4.72 0.42 13.33
CA ASP A 173 -4.42 0.49 14.76
C ASP A 173 -4.04 -0.87 15.34
N LEU A 174 -3.54 -0.90 16.58
CA LEU A 174 -3.18 -2.13 17.30
C LEU A 174 -4.36 -3.10 17.58
N GLN A 175 -5.59 -2.74 17.20
CA GLN A 175 -6.78 -3.58 17.28
C GLN A 175 -7.25 -4.07 15.91
N ASP A 176 -6.40 -3.95 14.89
CA ASP A 176 -6.67 -4.32 13.50
C ASP A 176 -7.84 -3.54 12.88
N ASN A 177 -8.14 -2.34 13.37
CA ASN A 177 -9.10 -1.43 12.72
C ASN A 177 -8.36 -0.53 11.73
N LEU A 178 -8.88 -0.44 10.51
CA LEU A 178 -8.39 0.50 9.52
C LEU A 178 -9.12 1.84 9.68
N TRP A 179 -8.34 2.88 9.96
CA TRP A 179 -8.83 4.25 10.08
C TRP A 179 -8.41 5.08 8.88
N LEU A 180 -9.33 5.90 8.38
CA LEU A 180 -9.07 6.97 7.42
C LEU A 180 -8.95 8.30 8.18
N TYR A 181 -7.85 9.02 7.96
CA TYR A 181 -7.64 10.40 8.39
C TYR A 181 -7.68 11.26 7.13
N PRO A 182 -8.82 11.90 6.83
CA PRO A 182 -8.98 12.64 5.59
C PRO A 182 -8.12 13.92 5.61
N HIS A 183 -7.55 14.29 4.47
CA HIS A 183 -6.97 15.60 4.32
C HIS A 183 -8.06 16.67 4.48
N SER A 184 -7.76 17.76 5.18
CA SER A 184 -8.75 18.82 5.47
C SER A 184 -9.02 19.75 4.28
N GLY A 185 -8.31 19.54 3.17
CA GLY A 185 -8.23 20.45 2.03
C GLY A 185 -7.30 21.64 2.27
N THR A 186 -6.61 21.73 3.41
CA THR A 186 -5.65 22.81 3.70
C THR A 186 -4.45 22.28 4.49
N PHE A 187 -3.25 22.56 3.99
CA PHE A 187 -2.02 22.29 4.74
C PHE A 187 -1.86 23.28 5.90
N GLN A 188 -2.05 22.81 7.14
CA GLN A 188 -1.99 23.63 8.34
C GLN A 188 -1.43 22.87 9.55
N GLY A 189 -0.19 22.37 9.43
CA GLY A 189 0.49 21.66 10.52
C GLY A 189 -0.36 20.52 11.07
N THR A 190 -0.65 20.55 12.38
CA THR A 190 -1.44 19.51 13.04
C THR A 190 -2.94 19.51 12.69
N ALA A 191 -3.42 20.50 11.93
CA ALA A 191 -4.80 20.56 11.43
C ALA A 191 -4.91 20.09 9.96
N THR A 192 -3.82 19.61 9.37
CA THR A 192 -3.80 19.15 7.97
C THR A 192 -4.74 17.95 7.74
N PHE A 193 -4.81 17.03 8.70
CA PHE A 193 -5.73 15.89 8.66
C PHE A 193 -6.89 16.08 9.64
N GLY A 194 -8.10 15.76 9.18
CA GLY A 194 -9.34 15.86 9.95
C GLY A 194 -9.59 14.68 10.87
N GLU A 195 -10.78 14.69 11.47
CA GLU A 195 -11.27 13.61 12.33
C GLU A 195 -11.29 12.26 11.61
N ARG A 196 -10.79 11.22 12.27
CA ARG A 196 -10.67 9.89 11.66
C ARG A 196 -12.01 9.16 11.57
N THR A 197 -12.18 8.36 10.51
CA THR A 197 -13.33 7.48 10.29
C THR A 197 -12.90 6.02 10.27
N LEU A 198 -13.64 5.14 10.97
CA LEU A 198 -13.42 3.70 10.89
C LEU A 198 -13.92 3.20 9.54
N VAL A 199 -13.01 2.66 8.72
CA VAL A 199 -13.32 2.27 7.34
C VAL A 199 -13.18 0.77 7.08
N ARG A 200 -12.58 0.02 8.00
CA ARG A 200 -12.60 -1.46 7.97
C ARG A 200 -12.31 -2.03 9.35
N GLN A 201 -12.94 -3.15 9.67
CA GLN A 201 -12.58 -3.96 10.83
C GLN A 201 -11.81 -5.20 10.39
N GLY A 202 -10.76 -5.53 11.13
CA GLY A 202 -9.91 -6.69 10.88
C GLY A 202 -8.83 -6.41 9.83
N ARG A 203 -7.68 -7.03 10.04
CA ARG A 203 -6.57 -7.04 9.10
C ARG A 203 -6.68 -8.24 8.18
N LEU A 204 -6.47 -8.02 6.89
CA LEU A 204 -6.32 -9.10 5.92
C LEU A 204 -4.85 -9.45 5.68
N GLY A 205 -3.99 -8.45 5.49
CA GLY A 205 -2.57 -8.61 5.20
C GLY A 205 -1.89 -7.25 5.09
N TRP A 206 -0.84 -7.15 4.30
CA TRP A 206 -0.19 -5.87 4.00
C TRP A 206 -1.04 -5.06 3.04
N LEU A 207 -1.22 -3.79 3.35
CA LEU A 207 -2.13 -2.86 2.73
C LEU A 207 -1.41 -1.96 1.75
N TYR A 208 -2.04 -1.76 0.61
CA TYR A 208 -1.75 -0.71 -0.34
C TYR A 208 -3.09 -0.11 -0.80
N ALA A 209 -3.06 1.13 -1.26
CA ALA A 209 -4.23 1.80 -1.81
C ALA A 209 -3.86 2.39 -3.17
N THR A 210 -4.53 1.93 -4.23
CA THR A 210 -4.25 2.37 -5.60
C THR A 210 -5.50 2.22 -6.47
N PRO A 211 -5.74 3.10 -7.46
CA PRO A 211 -6.82 2.95 -8.43
C PRO A 211 -6.60 1.70 -9.29
N TRP A 212 -7.12 0.56 -8.84
CA TRP A 212 -6.88 -0.74 -9.49
C TRP A 212 -7.99 -1.12 -10.48
N SER A 213 -9.24 -0.99 -10.03
CA SER A 213 -10.46 -1.33 -10.77
C SER A 213 -11.41 -0.14 -10.95
N THR A 214 -11.28 0.86 -10.09
CA THR A 214 -12.02 2.14 -10.18
C THR A 214 -11.03 3.30 -10.28
N ASP A 215 -11.54 4.51 -10.47
CA ASP A 215 -10.76 5.76 -10.40
C ASP A 215 -10.41 6.15 -8.96
N ARG A 216 -11.09 5.55 -7.98
CA ARG A 216 -10.79 5.69 -6.55
C ARG A 216 -9.82 4.60 -6.08
N PRO A 217 -9.01 4.85 -5.05
CA PRO A 217 -8.09 3.86 -4.51
C PRO A 217 -8.82 2.62 -3.97
N ASP A 218 -8.55 1.47 -4.56
CA ASP A 218 -8.96 0.17 -4.04
C ASP A 218 -8.01 -0.29 -2.93
N LEU A 219 -8.50 -1.06 -1.96
CA LEU A 219 -7.61 -1.70 -0.99
C LEU A 219 -7.00 -2.94 -1.60
N VAL A 220 -5.71 -2.85 -1.89
CA VAL A 220 -4.93 -3.96 -2.36
C VAL A 220 -4.23 -4.60 -1.18
N THR A 221 -4.35 -5.92 -1.05
CA THR A 221 -3.78 -6.68 0.06
C THR A 221 -2.87 -7.80 -0.42
N ASN A 222 -1.67 -7.87 0.14
CA ASN A 222 -0.77 -9.01 -0.02
C ASN A 222 -0.78 -9.91 1.23
N PHE A 223 -1.01 -11.21 1.02
CA PHE A 223 -0.94 -12.22 2.07
C PHE A 223 0.42 -12.93 2.01
N VAL A 224 1.37 -12.53 2.86
CA VAL A 224 2.76 -13.06 2.82
C VAL A 224 2.83 -14.59 2.85
N ALA A 225 2.01 -15.21 3.70
CA ALA A 225 2.04 -16.65 3.92
C ALA A 225 1.70 -17.45 2.64
N THR A 226 0.76 -16.96 1.84
CA THR A 226 0.34 -17.63 0.60
C THR A 226 0.99 -17.03 -0.63
N GLY A 227 1.39 -15.75 -0.56
CA GLY A 227 1.77 -14.90 -1.68
C GLY A 227 0.65 -14.48 -2.61
N ASP A 228 -0.59 -14.62 -2.14
CA ASP A 228 -1.75 -14.13 -2.86
C ASP A 228 -1.82 -12.60 -2.76
N MET A 229 -2.36 -12.00 -3.81
CA MET A 229 -2.68 -10.58 -3.84
C MET A 229 -4.13 -10.42 -4.24
N VAL A 230 -4.87 -9.62 -3.49
CA VAL A 230 -6.30 -9.38 -3.69
C VAL A 230 -6.59 -7.89 -3.69
N ALA A 231 -7.71 -7.48 -4.27
CA ALA A 231 -8.21 -6.11 -4.20
C ALA A 231 -9.66 -6.09 -3.72
N SER A 232 -9.97 -5.22 -2.77
CA SER A 232 -11.34 -4.83 -2.41
C SER A 232 -11.65 -3.50 -3.09
N ALA A 233 -12.60 -3.50 -4.01
CA ALA A 233 -12.95 -2.31 -4.79
C ALA A 233 -13.53 -1.20 -3.92
N HIS A 234 -13.16 0.05 -4.18
CA HIS A 234 -13.74 1.23 -3.54
C HIS A 234 -15.23 1.34 -3.93
N SER A 235 -16.11 1.66 -2.97
CA SER A 235 -17.56 1.73 -3.21
C SER A 235 -17.99 2.99 -3.96
N GLY A 236 -17.08 3.95 -4.08
CA GLY A 236 -17.29 5.28 -4.67
C GLY A 236 -17.52 6.37 -3.63
N ALA A 237 -17.65 6.02 -2.35
CA ALA A 237 -17.81 6.98 -1.26
C ALA A 237 -17.18 6.48 0.05
N VAL A 238 -16.76 7.41 0.90
CA VAL A 238 -16.38 7.12 2.29
C VAL A 238 -17.66 6.95 3.11
N ASP A 239 -18.02 5.71 3.42
CA ASP A 239 -19.23 5.34 4.19
C ASP A 239 -18.86 4.34 5.30
N GLY A 240 -17.99 4.78 6.20
CA GLY A 240 -17.49 3.94 7.29
C GLY A 240 -16.96 2.60 6.78
N THR A 241 -17.39 1.49 7.40
CA THR A 241 -16.96 0.14 7.02
C THR A 241 -17.45 -0.35 5.64
N ASN A 242 -18.29 0.44 4.94
CA ASN A 242 -18.72 0.17 3.56
C ASN A 242 -17.90 0.91 2.50
N THR A 243 -16.85 1.63 2.89
CA THR A 243 -15.97 2.38 1.97
C THR A 243 -15.36 1.47 0.89
N TRP A 244 -15.09 0.20 1.22
CA TRP A 244 -14.71 -0.82 0.25
C TRP A 244 -15.63 -2.03 0.28
N SER A 245 -15.70 -2.72 -0.86
CA SER A 245 -16.41 -3.98 -1.00
C SER A 245 -15.92 -5.01 0.04
N PRO A 246 -16.83 -5.67 0.77
CA PRO A 246 -16.47 -6.76 1.67
C PRO A 246 -15.94 -7.99 0.90
N SER A 247 -16.31 -8.11 -0.37
CA SER A 247 -15.76 -9.11 -1.28
C SER A 247 -14.47 -8.58 -1.92
N SER A 248 -13.46 -9.44 -2.00
CA SER A 248 -12.20 -9.15 -2.69
C SER A 248 -12.05 -9.96 -3.97
N THR A 249 -11.47 -9.34 -5.01
CA THR A 249 -11.05 -9.99 -6.24
C THR A 249 -9.63 -10.50 -6.10
N THR A 250 -9.33 -11.73 -6.57
CA THR A 250 -7.96 -12.25 -6.57
C THR A 250 -7.20 -11.70 -7.77
N LEU A 251 -6.11 -10.96 -7.54
CA LEU A 251 -5.25 -10.39 -8.57
C LEU A 251 -4.18 -11.38 -9.03
N ALA A 252 -3.61 -12.10 -8.06
CA ALA A 252 -2.62 -13.15 -8.30
C ALA A 252 -2.67 -14.20 -7.20
N ARG A 253 -2.37 -15.46 -7.56
CA ARG A 253 -2.23 -16.57 -6.60
C ARG A 253 -0.78 -16.99 -6.46
N GLY A 254 -0.27 -16.99 -5.24
CA GLY A 254 1.10 -17.42 -4.90
C GLY A 254 2.23 -16.76 -5.69
N LYS A 255 1.97 -15.60 -6.29
CA LYS A 255 2.95 -14.89 -7.13
C LYS A 255 3.95 -14.12 -6.30
N PHE A 256 3.51 -13.64 -5.14
CA PHE A 256 4.26 -12.77 -4.27
C PHE A 256 4.55 -13.49 -2.94
N THR A 257 5.26 -14.63 -3.00
CA THR A 257 5.74 -15.39 -1.83
C THR A 257 7.24 -15.73 -1.96
N GLY A 258 7.84 -16.25 -0.88
CA GLY A 258 9.14 -16.91 -0.88
C GLY A 258 10.36 -15.98 -0.79
N ASP A 259 11.52 -16.47 -1.23
CA ASP A 259 12.81 -15.74 -1.19
C ASP A 259 12.90 -14.55 -2.16
N LEU A 260 11.88 -14.39 -3.02
CA LEU A 260 11.75 -13.28 -3.94
C LEU A 260 11.29 -11.98 -3.28
N LEU A 261 10.79 -12.00 -2.03
CA LEU A 261 10.22 -10.82 -1.39
C LEU A 261 10.93 -10.46 -0.10
N ASP A 262 11.60 -9.32 -0.16
CA ASP A 262 12.08 -8.61 1.03
C ASP A 262 11.37 -7.27 1.21
N ILE A 263 11.01 -6.57 0.14
CA ILE A 263 10.19 -5.34 0.22
C ILE A 263 9.30 -5.27 -1.02
N LEU A 264 8.05 -4.81 -0.86
CA LEU A 264 7.10 -4.59 -1.94
C LEU A 264 6.58 -3.15 -1.87
N SER A 265 6.47 -2.49 -3.02
CA SER A 265 5.79 -1.20 -3.19
C SER A 265 4.96 -1.21 -4.49
N LEU A 266 4.09 -0.22 -4.63
CA LEU A 266 3.29 0.03 -5.83
C LEU A 266 3.74 1.32 -6.51
N ALA A 267 3.93 1.26 -7.83
CA ALA A 267 4.47 2.38 -8.61
C ALA A 267 4.15 2.21 -10.11
N ASP A 268 3.70 3.27 -10.79
CA ASP A 268 3.59 3.28 -12.25
C ASP A 268 4.97 3.47 -12.91
N LEU A 269 5.72 2.38 -13.04
CA LEU A 269 7.10 2.39 -13.57
C LEU A 269 7.16 2.24 -15.09
N ASN A 270 6.01 2.09 -15.74
CA ASN A 270 5.90 1.88 -17.17
C ASN A 270 5.13 2.99 -17.91
N GLY A 271 4.51 3.91 -17.16
CA GLY A 271 3.84 5.11 -17.65
C GLY A 271 2.45 4.85 -18.25
N ASP A 272 1.79 3.74 -17.89
CA ASP A 272 0.46 3.41 -18.40
C ASP A 272 -0.69 3.97 -17.54
N GLY A 273 -0.36 4.74 -16.51
CA GLY A 273 -1.29 5.36 -15.57
C GLY A 273 -1.76 4.42 -14.46
N ARG A 274 -1.19 3.21 -14.35
CA ARG A 274 -1.59 2.21 -13.35
C ARG A 274 -0.36 1.70 -12.61
N ASP A 275 -0.56 1.40 -11.33
CA ASP A 275 0.56 0.93 -10.53
C ASP A 275 0.97 -0.49 -10.88
N ASP A 276 2.27 -0.64 -11.08
CA ASP A 276 2.97 -1.90 -11.12
C ASP A 276 3.39 -2.33 -9.72
N VAL A 277 3.75 -3.61 -9.57
CA VAL A 277 4.36 -4.10 -8.34
C VAL A 277 5.87 -4.05 -8.44
N LEU A 278 6.50 -3.25 -7.59
CA LEU A 278 7.94 -3.15 -7.42
C LEU A 278 8.37 -4.05 -6.26
N VAL A 279 9.33 -4.93 -6.51
CA VAL A 279 9.83 -5.92 -5.54
C VAL A 279 11.34 -5.84 -5.44
N ARG A 280 11.83 -5.72 -4.21
CA ARG A 280 13.23 -5.97 -3.88
C ARG A 280 13.35 -7.39 -3.32
N GLY A 281 14.13 -8.23 -4.01
CA GLY A 281 14.38 -9.62 -3.61
C GLY A 281 15.46 -9.74 -2.54
N LYS A 282 15.47 -10.84 -1.78
CA LYS A 282 16.51 -11.10 -0.75
C LYS A 282 17.92 -11.22 -1.32
N ASP A 283 18.03 -11.55 -2.61
CA ASP A 283 19.28 -11.59 -3.38
C ASP A 283 19.78 -10.20 -3.81
N GLY A 284 19.04 -9.13 -3.48
CA GLY A 284 19.34 -7.76 -3.87
C GLY A 284 18.97 -7.43 -5.31
N SER A 285 18.17 -8.25 -5.98
CA SER A 285 17.52 -7.89 -7.24
C SER A 285 16.39 -6.87 -7.00
N LEU A 286 16.16 -5.99 -7.97
CA LEU A 286 14.99 -5.12 -8.03
C LEU A 286 14.19 -5.48 -9.28
N VAL A 287 12.92 -5.80 -9.11
CA VAL A 287 12.06 -6.44 -10.09
C VAL A 287 10.72 -5.74 -10.17
N VAL A 288 10.25 -5.48 -11.38
CA VAL A 288 8.91 -4.93 -11.63
C VAL A 288 8.02 -6.01 -12.23
N PHE A 289 6.82 -6.14 -11.70
CA PHE A 289 5.73 -6.93 -12.26
C PHE A 289 4.69 -5.96 -12.82
N PRO A 290 4.68 -5.73 -14.14
CA PRO A 290 3.81 -4.73 -14.72
C PRO A 290 2.34 -5.15 -14.59
N PHE A 291 1.45 -4.21 -14.28
CA PHE A 291 0.03 -4.47 -14.32
C PHE A 291 -0.43 -4.62 -15.78
N THR A 292 -1.30 -5.61 -16.04
CA THR A 292 -1.74 -5.93 -17.41
C THR A 292 -3.05 -5.24 -17.78
N GLY A 293 -3.66 -4.49 -16.86
CA GLY A 293 -5.02 -3.98 -17.01
C GLY A 293 -6.10 -5.03 -16.74
N VAL A 294 -5.73 -6.25 -16.35
CA VAL A 294 -6.67 -7.33 -16.05
C VAL A 294 -6.99 -7.34 -14.55
N ALA A 295 -8.23 -7.04 -14.19
CA ALA A 295 -8.64 -6.90 -12.79
C ALA A 295 -8.74 -8.23 -12.00
N GLU A 296 -8.62 -9.40 -12.65
CA GLU A 296 -8.74 -10.70 -11.96
C GLU A 296 -7.80 -11.79 -12.52
N GLY A 297 -7.21 -12.57 -11.60
CA GLY A 297 -6.52 -13.84 -11.82
C GLY A 297 -5.12 -13.76 -12.44
N ASN A 298 -4.96 -13.00 -13.51
CA ASN A 298 -3.69 -12.80 -14.23
C ASN A 298 -3.37 -11.31 -14.39
N SER A 299 -3.47 -10.59 -13.28
CA SER A 299 -3.32 -9.14 -13.24
C SER A 299 -1.91 -8.65 -13.56
N PHE A 300 -0.89 -9.50 -13.46
CA PHE A 300 0.50 -9.08 -13.57
C PHE A 300 1.23 -9.79 -14.69
N GLY A 301 1.97 -9.02 -15.49
CA GLY A 301 2.78 -9.50 -16.58
C GLY A 301 4.03 -10.26 -16.13
N ARG A 302 4.93 -10.46 -17.08
CA ARG A 302 6.23 -11.07 -16.84
C ARG A 302 7.11 -10.11 -16.04
N ALA A 303 7.77 -10.66 -15.01
CA ALA A 303 8.76 -9.94 -14.22
C ALA A 303 9.89 -9.37 -15.09
N THR A 304 10.24 -8.10 -14.86
CA THR A 304 11.39 -7.44 -15.46
C THR A 304 12.38 -7.05 -14.38
N VAL A 305 13.61 -7.55 -14.47
CA VAL A 305 14.69 -7.13 -13.57
C VAL A 305 15.15 -5.74 -13.98
N ILE A 306 14.99 -4.77 -13.09
CA ILE A 306 15.38 -3.37 -13.29
C ILE A 306 16.64 -2.99 -12.51
N GLY A 307 17.10 -3.85 -11.59
CA GLY A 307 18.27 -3.56 -10.79
C GLY A 307 18.89 -4.77 -10.10
N SER A 308 20.12 -4.59 -9.63
CA SER A 308 20.88 -5.54 -8.82
C SER A 308 21.74 -4.79 -7.80
N GLY A 309 22.01 -5.39 -6.65
CA GLY A 309 22.78 -4.75 -5.57
C GLY A 309 21.94 -3.94 -4.57
N TRP A 310 20.61 -4.13 -4.56
CA TRP A 310 19.68 -3.45 -3.66
C TRP A 310 19.65 -4.03 -2.24
N GLY A 311 20.63 -4.89 -1.90
CA GLY A 311 20.78 -5.55 -0.61
C GLY A 311 20.95 -4.59 0.58
N GLY A 312 21.44 -3.38 0.33
CA GLY A 312 21.66 -2.36 1.36
C GLY A 312 20.43 -1.50 1.68
N VAL A 313 19.35 -1.63 0.92
CA VAL A 313 18.10 -0.88 1.12
C VAL A 313 17.15 -1.66 2.03
N ASP A 314 16.54 -0.97 2.99
CA ASP A 314 15.55 -1.51 3.92
C ASP A 314 14.14 -0.92 3.75
N LEU A 315 13.99 0.15 2.97
CA LEU A 315 12.72 0.78 2.63
C LEU A 315 12.73 1.22 1.16
N LEU A 316 11.62 0.97 0.44
CA LEU A 316 11.39 1.50 -0.90
C LEU A 316 9.93 1.94 -1.05
N THR A 317 9.74 3.20 -1.43
CA THR A 317 8.45 3.80 -1.74
C THR A 317 8.55 4.62 -2.98
#